data_AF-A0A7H4MP47-F1
#
_entry.id   AF-A0A7H4MP47-F1
#
_cell.length_a   1.000
_cell.length_b   1.000
_cell.length_c   1.000
_cell.angle_alpha   90.00
_cell.angle_beta   90.00
_cell.angle_gamma   90.00
#
_symmetry.space_group_name_H-M   'P 1'
#
loop_
_entity.id
_entity.type
_entity.pdbx_description
1 polymer ?
#
loop_
_entity_poly.entity_id
_entity_poly.type
_entity_poly.pdbx_seq_one_letter_code
_entity_poly.pdbx_strand_id
1 'polypeptide(L)' 'MQTHAPHVRHVRETLLSDNWYTLKKYTFELLRRDGRWQEQSRESL' A
#
# COMPACT_ATOMS: atom_id res chain seq x y z
N MET A 1 7.01 25.89 -4.52
CA MET A 1 5.86 25.10 -4.03
C MET A 1 6.23 23.64 -4.21
N GLN A 2 6.66 22.94 -3.15
CA GLN A 2 7.04 21.52 -3.26
C GLN A 2 5.78 20.68 -3.18
N THR A 3 5.33 20.21 -4.33
CA THR A 3 4.31 19.17 -4.45
C THR A 3 4.93 17.90 -3.87
N HIS A 4 4.55 17.50 -2.65
CA HIS A 4 4.93 16.22 -2.08
C HIS A 4 4.32 15.12 -2.96
N ALA A 5 5.05 14.68 -3.97
CA ALA A 5 4.67 13.51 -4.74
C ALA A 5 4.51 12.34 -3.75
N PRO A 6 3.41 11.57 -3.84
CA PRO A 6 3.20 10.46 -2.93
C PRO A 6 4.36 9.47 -3.09
N HIS A 7 5.01 9.12 -1.98
CA HIS A 7 6.12 8.17 -1.92
C HIS A 7 5.67 6.71 -2.11
N VAL A 8 4.57 6.47 -2.84
CA VAL A 8 3.90 5.18 -2.95
C VAL A 8 3.71 4.83 -4.42
N ARG A 9 4.03 3.60 -4.82
CA ARG A 9 3.81 3.08 -6.17
C ARG A 9 3.40 1.61 -6.18
N HIS A 10 2.98 1.13 -7.35
CA HIS A 10 2.65 -0.28 -7.62
C HIS A 10 1.70 -0.89 -6.59
N VAL A 11 0.63 -0.17 -6.27
CA VAL A 11 -0.40 -0.62 -5.33
C VAL A 11 -1.20 -1.76 -5.96
N ARG A 12 -1.34 -2.86 -5.23
CA ARG A 12 -2.18 -4.01 -5.56
C ARG A 12 -3.13 -4.27 -4.39
N GLU A 13 -4.38 -4.53 -4.71
CA GLU A 13 -5.41 -4.94 -3.75
C GLU A 13 -5.70 -6.43 -3.92
N THR A 14 -5.95 -7.12 -2.82
CA THR A 14 -6.41 -8.51 -2.80
C THR A 14 -7.54 -8.64 -1.79
N LEU A 15 -8.70 -9.11 -2.25
CA LEU A 15 -9.80 -9.48 -1.35
C LEU A 15 -9.41 -10.75 -0.60
N LEU A 16 -9.43 -10.70 0.72
CA LEU A 16 -9.16 -11.85 1.58
C LEU A 16 -10.45 -12.47 2.14
N SER A 17 -11.48 -11.66 2.40
CA SER A 17 -12.81 -12.12 2.83
C SER A 17 -13.87 -11.07 2.52
N ASP A 18 -15.09 -11.51 2.20
CA ASP A 18 -16.26 -10.67 1.97
C ASP A 18 -17.55 -11.20 2.64
N ASN A 19 -17.43 -12.18 3.54
CA ASN A 19 -18.59 -12.88 4.10
C ASN A 19 -19.43 -12.01 5.05
N TRP A 20 -18.78 -11.43 6.07
CA TRP A 20 -19.43 -10.63 7.12
C TRP A 20 -18.91 -9.19 7.15
N TYR A 21 -17.64 -9.01 6.77
CA TYR A 21 -16.95 -7.75 6.55
C TYR A 21 -16.00 -7.92 5.37
N THR A 22 -15.60 -6.81 4.75
CA THR A 22 -14.67 -6.84 3.62
C THR A 22 -13.25 -6.70 4.13
N LEU A 23 -12.51 -7.80 4.18
CA LEU A 23 -11.09 -7.78 4.49
C LEU A 23 -10.29 -7.68 3.19
N LYS A 24 -9.48 -6.63 3.06
CA LYS A 24 -8.60 -6.41 1.91
C LYS A 24 -7.14 -6.34 2.35
N LYS A 25 -6.27 -6.97 1.58
CA LYS A 25 -4.82 -6.78 1.65
C LYS A 25 -4.37 -5.83 0.56
N TYR A 26 -3.58 -4.84 0.94
CA TYR A 26 -2.93 -3.90 0.03
C TYR A 26 -1.43 -4.15 0.06
N THR A 27 -0.84 -4.41 -1.10
CA THR A 27 0.61 -4.51 -1.28
C THR A 27 1.06 -3.33 -2.12
N PHE A 28 2.08 -2.60 -1.66
CA PHE A 28 2.58 -1.40 -2.33
C PHE A 28 4.05 -1.20 -2.05
N GLU A 29 4.74 -0.46 -2.92
CA GLU A 29 6.11 -0.02 -2.65
C GLU A 29 6.11 1.38 -2.05
N LEU A 30 6.87 1.55 -0.97
CA LEU A 30 7.10 2.83 -0.29
C LEU A 30 8.54 3.29 -0.51
N LEU A 31 8.72 4.55 -0.91
CA LEU A 31 10.04 5.18 -0.97
C LEU A 31 10.50 5.53 0.44
N ARG A 32 11.59 4.90 0.86
CA ARG A 32 12.24 5.13 2.15
C ARG A 32 13.07 6.41 2.09
N ARG A 33 13.44 6.92 3.27
CA ARG A 33 14.26 8.15 3.40
C ARG A 33 15.65 8.02 2.77
N ASP A 34 16.16 6.81 2.63
CA ASP A 34 17.43 6.49 1.96
C ASP A 34 17.29 6.38 0.43
N GLY A 35 16.12 6.69 -0.12
CA GLY A 35 15.83 6.62 -1.56
C GLY A 35 15.56 5.21 -2.08
N ARG A 36 15.52 4.19 -1.22
CA ARG A 36 15.21 2.82 -1.63
C ARG A 36 13.71 2.56 -1.62
N TRP A 37 13.24 1.82 -2.61
CA TRP A 37 11.87 1.31 -2.61
C TRP A 37 11.80 0.04 -1.77
N GLN A 38 10.78 -0.03 -0.93
CA GLN A 38 10.51 -1.18 -0.09
C GLN A 38 9.07 -1.62 -0.27
N GLU A 39 8.86 -2.91 -0.56
CA GLU A 39 7.53 -3.49 -0.57
C GLU A 39 6.96 -3.56 0.86
N GLN A 40 5.69 -3.20 0.98
CA GLN A 40 4.91 -3.21 2.21
C GLN A 40 3.57 -3.89 1.93
N SER A 41 3.05 -4.57 2.95
CA SER A 41 1.71 -5.16 2.92
C SER A 41 0.91 -4.71 4.14
N ARG A 42 -0.33 -4.26 3.93
CA ARG A 42 -1.25 -3.88 4.99
C ARG A 42 -2.63 -4.49 4.76
N GLU A 43 -3.28 -4.89 5.84
CA GLU A 43 -4.66 -5.36 5.81
C GLU A 43 -5.58 -4.25 6.33
N SER A 44 -6.74 -4.09 5.70
CA SER A 44 -7.80 -3.18 6.13
C SER A 44 -9.12 -3.94 6.19
N LEU A 45 -9.83 -3.75 7.30
CA LEU A 45 -11.23 -4.09 7.48
C LEU A 45 -12.13 -2.98 6.92
#